data_AF-A0A535KRK4-F1
#
_entry.id   AF-A0A535KRK4-F1
#
_cell.length_a   1.000
_cell.length_b   1.000
_cell.length_c   1.000
_cell.angle_alpha   90.00
_cell.angle_beta   90.00
_cell.angle_gamma   90.00
#
_symmetry.space_group_name_H-M   'P 1'
#
loop_
_entity.id
_entity.type
_entity.pdbx_description
1 polymer ?
#
loop_
_entity_poly.entity_id
_entity_poly.type
_entity_poly.pdbx_seq_one_letter_code
_entity_poly.pdbx_strand_id
1 'polypeptide(L)'
;MRGLRWNAGCRGWIGKTDNGVSILVSEEAYEKRLRAYFESKGMQLKTWEGIMRSAEEAWERQCEVTRLFQADLDYWLTCHDSGVKVFQHSQKEEGKG
;
A
#
# COMPACT_ATOMS: atom_id res chain seq x y z
N MET A 1 31.78 2.20 -15.26
CA MET A 1 30.93 1.79 -14.11
C MET A 1 30.77 0.28 -14.21
N ARG A 2 31.38 -0.50 -13.30
CA ARG A 2 31.29 -1.96 -13.30
C ARG A 2 29.93 -2.39 -12.73
N GLY A 3 29.32 -3.42 -13.32
CA GLY A 3 28.05 -3.98 -12.84
C GLY A 3 27.08 -4.30 -13.98
N LEU A 4 26.06 -5.07 -13.63
CA LEU A 4 24.92 -5.33 -14.50
C LEU A 4 23.98 -4.11 -14.53
N ARG A 5 23.35 -3.86 -15.66
CA ARG A 5 22.33 -2.83 -15.86
C ARG A 5 21.12 -3.42 -16.54
N TRP A 6 19.93 -3.03 -16.11
CA TRP A 6 18.71 -3.43 -16.78
C TRP A 6 18.67 -2.88 -18.20
N ASN A 7 18.24 -3.71 -19.14
CA ASN A 7 18.00 -3.35 -20.52
C ASN A 7 16.63 -3.90 -20.94
N ALA A 8 15.72 -2.98 -21.28
CA ALA A 8 14.35 -3.30 -21.66
C ALA A 8 14.26 -4.05 -23.00
N GLY A 9 15.18 -3.80 -23.94
CA GLY A 9 15.17 -4.42 -25.27
C GLY A 9 15.43 -5.92 -25.23
N CYS A 10 16.25 -6.39 -24.29
CA CYS A 10 16.50 -7.81 -24.08
C CYS A 10 15.78 -8.39 -22.84
N ARG A 11 14.95 -7.59 -22.15
CA ARG A 11 14.28 -7.96 -20.88
C ARG A 11 15.22 -8.67 -19.92
N GLY A 12 16.37 -8.04 -19.69
CA GLY A 12 17.45 -8.66 -18.95
C GLY A 12 18.50 -7.68 -18.47
N TRP A 13 19.47 -8.24 -17.77
CA TRP A 13 20.58 -7.52 -17.17
C TRP A 13 21.83 -7.70 -18.01
N ILE A 14 22.42 -6.60 -18.48
CA ILE A 14 23.65 -6.62 -19.29
C ILE A 14 24.82 -6.02 -18.54
N GLY A 15 26.00 -6.61 -18.71
CA GLY A 15 27.25 -6.09 -18.15
C GLY A 15 28.39 -6.26 -19.14
N LYS A 16 29.39 -5.39 -19.05
CA LYS A 16 30.63 -5.53 -19.80
C LYS A 16 31.80 -5.49 -18.82
N THR A 17 32.71 -6.43 -18.97
CA THR A 17 33.96 -6.49 -18.20
C THR A 17 35.05 -5.65 -18.87
N ASP A 18 36.10 -5.34 -18.12
CA ASP A 18 37.20 -4.52 -18.63
C ASP A 18 38.01 -5.23 -19.73
N ASN A 19 37.99 -6.57 -19.78
CA ASN A 19 38.60 -7.36 -20.85
C ASN A 19 37.69 -7.56 -22.07
N GLY A 20 36.59 -6.80 -22.17
CA GLY A 20 35.74 -6.78 -23.37
C GLY A 20 34.68 -7.88 -23.44
N VAL A 21 34.53 -8.71 -22.41
CA VAL A 21 33.47 -9.74 -22.35
C VAL A 21 32.13 -9.10 -22.01
N SER A 22 31.09 -9.46 -22.77
CA SER A 22 29.70 -9.06 -22.53
C SER A 22 28.93 -10.18 -21.83
N ILE A 23 28.13 -9.81 -20.84
CA ILE A 23 27.27 -10.70 -20.07
C ILE A 23 25.83 -10.28 -20.32
N LEU A 24 24.95 -11.25 -20.56
CA LEU A 24 23.50 -11.09 -20.53
C LEU A 24 22.94 -12.09 -19.52
N VAL A 25 22.12 -11.61 -18.59
CA VAL A 25 21.42 -12.43 -17.61
C VAL A 25 19.93 -12.18 -17.80
N SER A 26 19.13 -13.24 -17.99
CA SER A 26 17.68 -13.09 -18.03
C SER A 26 17.15 -12.56 -16.70
N GLU A 27 16.01 -11.89 -16.73
CA GLU A 27 15.32 -11.40 -15.53
C GLU A 27 15.11 -12.53 -14.50
N GLU A 28 14.54 -13.66 -14.93
CA GLU A 28 14.30 -14.83 -14.08
C GLU A 28 15.59 -15.34 -13.40
N ALA A 29 16.68 -15.47 -14.16
CA ALA A 29 17.95 -15.94 -13.62
C ALA A 29 18.54 -14.95 -12.62
N TYR A 30 18.42 -13.65 -12.89
CA TYR A 30 18.88 -12.60 -11.99
C TYR A 30 18.07 -12.60 -10.69
N GLU A 31 16.75 -12.64 -10.75
CA GLU A 31 15.87 -12.67 -9.58
C GLU A 31 16.12 -13.89 -8.69
N LYS A 32 16.23 -15.08 -9.30
CA LYS A 32 16.56 -16.31 -8.58
C LYS A 32 17.88 -16.19 -7.83
N ARG A 33 18.91 -15.65 -8.49
CA ARG A 33 20.23 -15.45 -7.88
C ARG A 33 20.23 -14.36 -6.82
N LEU A 34 19.44 -13.31 -7.02
CA LEU A 34 19.29 -12.23 -6.04
C LEU A 34 18.65 -12.75 -4.75
N ARG A 35 17.58 -13.55 -4.83
CA ARG A 35 16.94 -14.19 -3.67
C ARG A 35 17.93 -15.05 -2.89
N ALA A 36 18.63 -15.95 -3.56
CA ALA A 36 19.65 -16.80 -2.95
C ALA A 36 20.80 -15.98 -2.31
N TYR A 37 21.17 -14.86 -2.93
CA TYR A 37 22.19 -13.97 -2.38
C TYR A 37 21.73 -13.30 -1.07
N PHE A 38 20.48 -12.82 -1.00
CA PHE A 38 19.90 -12.32 0.25
C PHE A 38 19.90 -13.39 1.34
N GLU A 39 19.45 -14.61 1.01
CA GLU A 39 19.42 -15.75 1.95
C GLU A 39 20.82 -16.08 2.48
N SER A 40 21.84 -16.04 1.61
CA SER A 40 23.24 -16.24 2.00
C SER A 40 23.76 -15.21 3.01
N LYS A 41 23.09 -14.06 3.12
CA LYS A 41 23.39 -13.00 4.10
C LYS A 41 22.49 -13.08 5.33
N GLY A 42 21.69 -14.14 5.46
CA GLY A 42 20.71 -14.27 6.55
C GLY A 42 19.53 -13.30 6.41
N MET A 43 19.30 -12.77 5.21
CA MET A 43 18.23 -11.82 4.92
C MET A 43 17.19 -12.44 3.99
N GLN A 44 15.94 -12.03 4.11
CA GLN A 44 14.91 -12.35 3.13
C GLN A 44 14.74 -11.16 2.19
N LEU A 45 14.73 -11.40 0.88
CA LEU A 45 14.36 -10.37 -0.09
C LEU A 45 12.87 -10.04 0.09
N LYS A 46 12.57 -8.84 0.60
CA LYS A 46 11.21 -8.34 0.74
C LYS A 46 10.81 -7.53 -0.49
N THR A 47 9.61 -7.76 -1.01
CA THR A 47 9.02 -6.89 -2.05
C THR A 47 8.31 -5.71 -1.39
N TRP A 48 8.16 -4.61 -2.13
CA TRP A 48 7.36 -3.47 -1.69
C TRP A 48 5.94 -3.89 -1.28
N GLU A 49 5.28 -4.68 -2.12
CA GLU A 49 3.96 -5.25 -1.82
C GLU A 49 3.95 -6.07 -0.53
N GLY A 50 4.99 -6.87 -0.29
CA GLY A 50 5.13 -7.65 0.94
C GLY A 50 5.30 -6.79 2.19
N ILE A 51 5.94 -5.62 2.05
CA ILE A 51 6.09 -4.65 3.15
C ILE A 51 4.77 -3.89 3.37
N MET A 52 4.13 -3.45 2.30
CA MET A 52 2.97 -2.57 2.38
C MET A 52 1.69 -3.28 2.79
N ARG A 53 1.56 -4.58 2.52
CA ARG A 53 0.35 -5.35 2.84
C ARG A 53 -0.07 -5.23 4.30
N SER A 54 0.87 -5.33 5.23
CA SER A 54 0.55 -5.20 6.67
C SER A 54 0.12 -3.77 7.04
N ALA A 55 0.67 -2.76 6.36
CA ALA A 55 0.25 -1.37 6.56
C ALA A 55 -1.15 -1.12 5.99
N GLU A 56 -1.45 -1.70 4.84
CA GLU A 56 -2.76 -1.64 4.18
C GLU A 56 -3.84 -2.31 5.04
N GLU A 57 -3.61 -3.54 5.51
CA GLU A 57 -4.53 -4.25 6.41
C GLU A 57 -4.79 -3.45 7.71
N ALA A 58 -3.76 -2.81 8.27
CA ALA A 58 -3.91 -1.97 9.46
C ALA A 58 -4.73 -0.71 9.17
N TRP A 59 -4.53 -0.10 8.00
CA TRP A 59 -5.27 1.06 7.54
C TRP A 59 -6.75 0.73 7.32
N GLU A 60 -7.05 -0.37 6.64
CA GLU A 60 -8.42 -0.81 6.39
C GLU A 60 -9.21 -1.03 7.68
N ARG A 61 -8.59 -1.63 8.71
CA ARG A 61 -9.22 -1.80 10.03
C ARG A 61 -9.55 -0.45 10.68
N GLN A 62 -8.68 0.55 10.56
CA GLN A 62 -8.98 1.89 11.08
C GLN A 62 -10.10 2.57 10.30
N CYS A 63 -10.12 2.42 8.97
CA CYS A 63 -11.20 2.90 8.15
C CYS A 63 -12.54 2.31 8.58
N GLU A 64 -12.60 1.00 8.85
CA GLU A 64 -13.83 0.33 9.29
C GLU A 64 -14.32 0.85 10.65
N VAL A 65 -13.43 0.95 11.64
CA VAL A 65 -13.77 1.53 12.95
C VAL A 65 -14.28 2.97 12.81
N THR A 66 -13.61 3.77 11.97
CA THR A 66 -14.03 5.14 11.69
C THR A 66 -15.42 5.18 11.06
N ARG A 67 -15.73 4.24 10.16
CA ARG A 67 -17.02 4.13 9.49
C ARG A 67 -18.13 3.79 10.48
N LEU A 68 -17.86 2.86 11.40
CA LEU A 68 -18.78 2.50 12.48
C LEU A 68 -19.04 3.70 13.41
N PHE A 69 -17.99 4.42 13.80
CA PHE A 69 -18.11 5.62 14.64
C PHE A 69 -18.90 6.75 13.96
N GLN A 70 -18.73 6.93 12.64
CA GLN A 70 -19.52 7.89 11.87
C GLN A 70 -21.00 7.50 11.80
N ALA A 71 -21.30 6.20 11.81
CA ALA A 71 -22.67 5.68 11.72
C ALA A 71 -23.40 5.63 13.06
N ASP A 72 -22.70 5.79 14.19
CA ASP A 72 -23.27 5.75 15.54
C ASP A 72 -24.04 7.04 15.87
N LEU A 73 -25.22 7.19 15.26
CA LEU A 73 -26.05 8.37 15.45
C LEU A 73 -26.57 8.50 16.89
N ASP A 74 -26.75 7.40 17.62
CA ASP A 74 -27.21 7.45 19.02
C ASP A 74 -26.16 8.12 19.91
N TYR A 75 -24.87 7.78 19.71
CA TYR A 75 -23.77 8.52 20.33
C TYR A 75 -23.83 10.01 19.98
N TRP A 76 -23.95 10.35 18.69
CA TRP A 76 -23.93 11.76 18.26
C TRP A 76 -25.16 12.57 18.72
N LEU A 77 -26.33 11.93 18.83
CA LEU A 77 -27.55 12.55 19.34
C LEU A 77 -27.46 12.88 20.83
N THR A 78 -26.64 12.14 21.58
CA THR A 78 -26.44 12.32 23.02
C THR A 78 -25.13 13.04 23.38
N CYS A 79 -24.26 13.29 22.40
CA CYS A 79 -22.99 13.98 22.59
C CYS A 79 -23.18 15.48 22.86
N HIS A 80 -22.59 15.98 23.95
CA HIS A 80 -22.69 17.38 24.39
C HIS A 80 -21.45 18.22 24.08
N ASP A 81 -20.51 17.69 23.30
CA ASP A 81 -19.33 18.45 22.89
C ASP A 81 -19.74 19.73 22.15
N SER A 82 -19.04 20.83 22.41
CA SER A 82 -19.40 22.15 21.87
C SER A 82 -19.40 22.23 20.34
N GLY A 83 -18.80 21.26 19.67
CA GLY A 83 -18.79 21.13 18.20
C GLY A 83 -20.02 20.43 17.63
N VAL A 84 -20.87 19.80 18.44
CA VAL A 84 -22.03 19.02 18.00
C VAL A 84 -23.31 19.85 18.12
N LYS A 85 -24.10 19.91 17.04
CA LYS A 85 -25.40 20.58 17.01
C LYS A 85 -26.45 19.65 16.42
N VAL A 86 -27.54 19.45 17.13
CA VAL A 86 -28.69 18.64 16.71
C VAL A 86 -29.86 19.57 16.41
N PHE A 87 -30.49 19.41 15.25
CA PHE A 87 -31.64 20.20 14.83
C PHE A 87 -32.82 19.27 14.57
N GLN A 88 -34.01 19.67 15.04
CA GLN A 88 -35.26 18.99 14.70
C GLN A 88 -36.02 19.86 13.70
N HIS A 89 -36.28 19.33 12.52
CA HIS A 89 -37.18 19.98 11.58
C HIS A 89 -38.62 19.69 11.97
N SER A 90 -39.36 20.71 12.40
CA SER A 90 -40.81 20.62 12.58
C SER A 90 -41.48 20.52 11.21
N GLN A 91 -42.28 19.48 10.99
CA GLN A 91 -43.12 19.40 9.79
C GLN A 91 -44.21 20.47 9.91
N LYS A 92 -44.31 21.36 8.91
CA LYS A 92 -45.49 22.21 8.72
C LYS A 92 -46.63 21.30 8.28
N GLU A 93 -47.65 21.15 9.12
CA GLU A 93 -48.96 20.70 8.65
C GLU A 93 -49.47 21.70 7.61
N GLU A 94 -49.55 21.28 6.35
CA GLU A 94 -50.35 21.97 5.34
C GLU A 94 -51.82 21.78 5.68
N GLY A 95 -52.34 22.65 6.54
CA GLY A 95 -53.77 22.83 6.71
C GLY A 95 -54.37 23.33 5.39
N LYS A 96 -55.09 22.45 4.69
CA LYS A 96 -56.06 22.84 3.67
C LYS A 96 -57.27 23.46 4.39
N GLY A 97 -57.43 24.77 4.23
CA GLY A 97 -58.65 25.52 4.54
C GLY A 97 -59.00 26.38 3.33
#